data_AF-A0A8J5IHQ5-F1
#
_entry.id   AF-A0A8J5IHQ5-F1
#
_cell.length_a   1.000
_cell.length_b   1.000
_cell.length_c   1.000
_cell.angle_alpha   90.00
_cell.angle_beta   90.00
_cell.angle_gamma   90.00
#
_symmetry.space_group_name_H-M   'P 1'
#
loop_
_entity.id
_entity.type
_entity.pdbx_description
1 polymer ?
#
loop_
_entity_poly.entity_id
_entity_poly.type
_entity_poly.pdbx_seq_one_letter_code
_entity_poly.pdbx_strand_id
1 'polypeptide(L)'
;MLLQTTEYSQEANLAKRKLQIKAKLGDGACCLLLIEGSLHYHSISEYFWVDMKKINEIYRYKTEEYSQGATNKFNIYPEQIPSWLVDWIPEKGGYLIGNLQPAHMNFWFFSLGLSHIIMFTLACIKMGRPELARKAVSVAEKRLSNDQWPEYYDTLTARFISNQSRLYQTWTIAGFLASKLLPENPEMASIFTFEEDMELLEGCAYSPTNHPRAKCS
;
A
#
# COMPACT_ATOMS: atom_id res chain seq x y z
N MET A 1 27.90 20.86 8.51
CA MET A 1 28.81 19.77 8.96
C MET A 1 28.14 18.77 9.91
N LEU A 2 26.92 19.01 10.42
CA LEU A 2 26.18 18.06 11.29
C LEU A 2 25.10 17.23 10.55
N LEU A 3 24.79 17.55 9.29
CA LEU A 3 23.79 16.81 8.48
C LEU A 3 24.37 15.59 7.77
N GLN A 4 25.69 15.57 7.50
CA GLN A 4 26.37 14.42 6.87
C GLN A 4 26.59 13.25 7.84
N THR A 5 26.58 13.50 9.15
CA THR A 5 26.84 12.46 10.16
C THR A 5 25.60 11.63 10.49
N THR A 6 24.39 12.15 10.24
CA THR A 6 23.12 11.44 10.49
C THR A 6 22.75 10.50 9.34
N GLU A 7 22.94 10.91 8.08
CA GLU A 7 22.73 10.04 6.90
C GLU A 7 23.69 8.84 6.92
N TYR A 8 24.98 9.08 7.21
CA TYR A 8 25.99 8.02 7.29
C TYR A 8 25.72 7.03 8.44
N SER A 9 25.11 7.49 9.53
CA SER A 9 24.70 6.66 10.67
C SER A 9 23.48 5.78 10.33
N GLN A 10 22.52 6.32 9.56
CA GLN A 10 21.35 5.56 9.10
C GLN A 10 21.74 4.49 8.06
N GLU A 11 22.60 4.82 7.09
CA GLU A 11 23.15 3.85 6.12
C GLU A 11 23.94 2.73 6.80
N ALA A 12 24.78 3.05 7.79
CA ALA A 12 25.54 2.06 8.54
C ALA A 12 24.66 1.13 9.40
N ASN A 13 23.56 1.64 9.94
CA ASN A 13 22.59 0.85 10.69
C ASN A 13 21.72 -0.03 9.77
N LEU A 14 21.37 0.45 8.59
CA LEU A 14 20.71 -0.33 7.54
C LEU A 14 21.61 -1.47 7.04
N ALA A 15 22.89 -1.18 6.76
CA ALA A 15 23.88 -2.18 6.36
C ALA A 15 24.07 -3.26 7.44
N LYS A 16 24.13 -2.87 8.73
CA LYS A 16 24.17 -3.81 9.86
C LYS A 16 22.92 -4.68 9.98
N ARG A 17 21.72 -4.10 9.76
CA ARG A 17 20.46 -4.85 9.75
C ARG A 17 20.37 -5.81 8.57
N LYS A 18 20.77 -5.37 7.36
CA LYS A 18 20.91 -6.21 6.17
C LYS A 18 21.86 -7.38 6.42
N LEU A 19 23.01 -7.14 7.08
CA LEU A 19 23.94 -8.20 7.48
C LEU A 19 23.36 -9.16 8.53
N GLN A 20 22.61 -8.66 9.53
CA GLN A 20 21.98 -9.50 10.56
C GLN A 20 20.84 -10.37 10.01
N ILE A 21 20.06 -9.87 9.05
CA ILE A 21 19.02 -10.64 8.36
C ILE A 21 19.67 -11.71 7.48
N LYS A 22 20.70 -11.33 6.72
CA LYS A 22 21.50 -12.25 5.87
C LYS A 22 22.28 -13.30 6.68
N ALA A 23 22.65 -12.99 7.93
CA ALA A 23 23.30 -13.94 8.83
C ALA A 23 22.30 -14.88 9.54
N LYS A 24 21.02 -14.51 9.65
CA LYS A 24 19.97 -15.33 10.27
C LYS A 24 19.22 -16.21 9.29
N LEU A 25 19.06 -15.77 8.04
CA LEU A 25 18.50 -16.56 6.95
C LEU A 25 19.63 -16.98 6.03
N GLY A 26 19.94 -18.28 5.97
CA GLY A 26 20.94 -18.79 5.03
C GLY A 26 20.67 -18.32 3.59
N ASP A 27 21.72 -18.25 2.76
CA ASP A 27 21.68 -17.61 1.43
C ASP A 27 20.51 -18.08 0.53
N GLY A 28 20.06 -19.33 0.67
CA GLY A 28 18.90 -19.86 -0.06
C GLY A 28 17.53 -19.32 0.38
N ALA A 29 17.34 -19.03 1.67
CA ALA A 29 16.07 -18.49 2.20
C ALA A 29 15.92 -16.99 1.93
N CYS A 30 17.04 -16.27 1.87
CA CYS A 30 17.06 -14.86 1.47
C CYS A 30 16.63 -14.72 0.00
N CYS A 31 17.20 -15.51 -0.91
CA CYS A 31 16.79 -15.50 -2.32
C CYS A 31 15.31 -15.86 -2.54
N LEU A 32 14.77 -16.85 -1.81
CA LEU A 32 13.37 -17.24 -1.96
C LEU A 32 12.41 -16.12 -1.56
N LEU A 33 12.65 -15.47 -0.42
CA LEU A 33 11.82 -14.36 0.07
C LEU A 33 11.92 -13.12 -0.82
N LEU A 34 13.09 -12.85 -1.38
CA LEU A 34 13.31 -11.72 -2.29
C LEU A 34 12.60 -11.95 -3.65
N ILE A 35 12.63 -13.19 -4.16
CA ILE A 35 11.92 -13.57 -5.40
C ILE A 35 10.40 -13.53 -5.18
N GLU A 36 9.91 -14.09 -4.06
CA GLU A 36 8.50 -14.04 -3.71
C GLU A 36 8.02 -12.58 -3.55
N GLY A 37 8.78 -11.73 -2.87
CA GLY A 37 8.45 -10.31 -2.70
C GLY A 37 8.38 -9.54 -4.03
N SER A 38 9.35 -9.77 -4.94
CA SER A 38 9.40 -9.11 -6.25
C SER A 38 8.29 -9.59 -7.19
N LEU A 39 8.01 -10.89 -7.22
CA LEU A 39 6.95 -11.46 -8.05
C LEU A 39 5.55 -11.01 -7.58
N HIS A 40 5.36 -10.91 -6.26
CA HIS A 40 4.13 -10.35 -5.69
C HIS A 40 3.99 -8.86 -6.02
N TYR A 41 5.07 -8.07 -5.92
CA TYR A 41 5.00 -6.64 -6.25
C TYR A 41 4.65 -6.40 -7.72
N HIS A 42 5.29 -7.12 -8.65
CA HIS A 42 4.99 -7.00 -10.07
C HIS A 42 3.54 -7.39 -10.37
N SER A 43 3.06 -8.49 -9.78
CA SER A 43 1.69 -8.95 -9.96
C SER A 43 0.66 -7.98 -9.36
N ILE A 44 0.93 -7.44 -8.16
CA ILE A 44 0.03 -6.50 -7.49
C ILE A 44 -0.03 -5.17 -8.26
N SER A 45 1.12 -4.63 -8.66
CA SER A 45 1.16 -3.39 -9.43
C SER A 45 0.53 -3.52 -10.83
N GLU A 46 0.62 -4.69 -11.48
CA GLU A 46 0.01 -4.93 -12.79
C GLU A 46 -1.51 -5.11 -12.73
N TYR A 47 -2.00 -5.87 -11.74
CA TYR A 47 -3.41 -6.28 -11.69
C TYR A 47 -4.29 -5.49 -10.72
N PHE A 48 -3.74 -5.00 -9.60
CA PHE A 48 -4.53 -4.31 -8.58
C PHE A 48 -4.50 -2.79 -8.72
N TRP A 49 -3.50 -2.22 -9.40
CA TRP A 49 -3.43 -0.77 -9.61
C TRP A 49 -4.45 -0.31 -10.65
N VAL A 50 -5.29 0.65 -10.28
CA VAL A 50 -6.26 1.27 -11.17
C VAL A 50 -6.01 2.76 -11.27
N ASP A 51 -5.76 3.20 -12.50
CA ASP A 51 -5.74 4.60 -12.94
C ASP A 51 -6.68 4.78 -14.15
N MET A 52 -6.80 6.02 -14.64
CA MET A 52 -7.64 6.31 -15.81
C MET A 52 -7.19 5.53 -17.07
N LYS A 53 -5.90 5.18 -17.19
CA LYS A 53 -5.40 4.40 -18.33
C LYS A 53 -5.87 2.95 -18.23
N LYS A 54 -5.79 2.35 -17.05
CA LYS A 54 -6.25 0.99 -16.77
C LYS A 54 -7.76 0.87 -16.96
N ILE A 55 -8.54 1.85 -16.53
CA ILE A 55 -10.00 1.89 -16.78
C ILE A 55 -10.29 1.88 -18.29
N ASN A 56 -9.60 2.73 -19.06
CA ASN A 56 -9.74 2.75 -20.52
C ASN A 56 -9.28 1.45 -21.20
N GLU A 57 -8.30 0.76 -20.62
CA GLU A 57 -7.87 -0.58 -21.07
C GLU A 57 -8.97 -1.62 -20.82
N ILE A 58 -9.57 -1.63 -19.62
CA ILE A 58 -10.65 -2.55 -19.25
C ILE A 58 -11.89 -2.35 -20.13
N TYR A 59 -12.23 -1.10 -20.49
CA TYR A 59 -13.30 -0.82 -21.45
C TYR A 59 -13.09 -1.44 -22.83
N ARG A 60 -11.84 -1.79 -23.19
CA ARG A 60 -11.47 -2.40 -24.46
C ARG A 60 -11.24 -3.91 -24.35
N TYR A 61 -11.47 -4.51 -23.19
CA TYR A 61 -11.32 -5.94 -23.01
C TYR A 61 -12.29 -6.71 -23.89
N LYS A 62 -11.75 -7.76 -24.52
CA LYS A 62 -12.55 -8.79 -25.14
C LYS A 62 -12.88 -9.85 -24.09
N THR A 63 -14.10 -10.35 -24.14
CA THR A 63 -14.58 -11.41 -23.24
C THR A 63 -14.19 -12.78 -23.80
N GLU A 64 -14.07 -13.78 -22.91
CA GLU A 64 -13.86 -15.19 -23.27
C GLU A 64 -12.52 -15.49 -23.99
N GLU A 65 -11.45 -14.79 -23.63
CA GLU A 65 -10.11 -15.09 -24.12
C GLU A 65 -9.48 -16.27 -23.36
N TYR A 66 -9.12 -17.37 -24.05
CA TYR A 66 -8.54 -18.58 -23.45
C TYR A 66 -7.04 -18.78 -23.72
N SER A 67 -6.36 -17.76 -24.28
CA SER A 67 -4.94 -17.88 -24.67
C SER A 67 -3.98 -17.44 -23.56
N GLN A 68 -2.75 -17.97 -23.55
CA GLN A 68 -1.72 -17.50 -22.59
C GLN A 68 -1.27 -16.05 -22.83
N GLY A 69 -1.54 -15.49 -24.02
CA GLY A 69 -1.33 -14.09 -24.36
C GLY A 69 -2.59 -13.22 -24.21
N ALA A 70 -3.62 -13.71 -23.54
CA ALA A 70 -4.86 -12.97 -23.32
C ALA A 70 -4.57 -11.68 -22.55
N THR A 71 -5.16 -10.59 -23.02
CA THR A 71 -5.12 -9.31 -22.33
C THR A 71 -6.01 -9.35 -21.09
N ASN A 72 -7.16 -10.03 -21.21
CA ASN A 72 -8.13 -10.20 -20.15
C ASN A 72 -7.94 -11.53 -19.41
N LYS A 73 -6.84 -11.65 -18.64
CA LYS A 73 -6.48 -12.89 -17.93
C LYS A 73 -7.53 -13.38 -16.93
N PHE A 74 -8.31 -12.45 -16.36
CA PHE A 74 -9.32 -12.75 -15.35
C PHE A 74 -10.74 -12.77 -15.91
N ASN A 75 -10.92 -12.64 -17.23
CA ASN A 75 -12.23 -12.58 -17.88
C ASN A 75 -13.16 -11.52 -17.25
N ILE A 76 -12.62 -10.32 -17.00
CA ILE A 76 -13.36 -9.19 -16.47
C ILE A 76 -14.24 -8.58 -17.55
N TYR A 77 -15.47 -8.28 -17.16
CA TYR A 77 -16.48 -7.68 -18.01
C TYR A 77 -16.47 -6.14 -17.85
N PRO A 78 -16.43 -5.35 -18.94
CA PRO A 78 -16.46 -3.88 -18.86
C PRO A 78 -17.68 -3.33 -18.10
N GLU A 79 -18.80 -4.05 -18.13
CA GLU A 79 -20.05 -3.68 -17.47
C GLU A 79 -19.94 -3.68 -15.94
N GLN A 80 -18.89 -4.28 -15.37
CA GLN A 80 -18.62 -4.26 -13.94
C GLN A 80 -18.08 -2.92 -13.44
N ILE A 81 -17.60 -2.05 -14.33
CA ILE A 81 -17.11 -0.73 -13.96
C ILE A 81 -18.31 0.11 -13.51
N PRO A 82 -18.36 0.56 -12.24
CA PRO A 82 -19.46 1.39 -11.79
C PRO A 82 -19.31 2.82 -12.34
N SER A 83 -20.44 3.46 -12.66
CA SER A 83 -20.45 4.80 -13.25
C SER A 83 -19.77 5.86 -12.38
N TRP A 84 -19.91 5.75 -11.05
CA TRP A 84 -19.29 6.68 -10.10
C TRP A 84 -17.77 6.67 -10.14
N LEU A 85 -17.14 5.59 -10.60
CA LEU A 85 -15.68 5.46 -10.57
C LEU A 85 -14.98 6.44 -11.50
N VAL A 86 -15.59 6.68 -12.67
CA VAL A 86 -15.03 7.58 -13.69
C VAL A 86 -15.01 9.02 -13.17
N ASP A 87 -16.05 9.43 -12.43
CA ASP A 87 -16.13 10.75 -11.82
C ASP A 87 -15.25 10.89 -10.57
N TRP A 88 -14.98 9.78 -9.86
CA TRP A 88 -14.23 9.79 -8.61
C TRP A 88 -12.70 9.74 -8.82
N ILE A 89 -12.23 9.09 -9.88
CA ILE A 89 -10.79 8.89 -10.09
C ILE A 89 -10.10 10.19 -10.55
N PRO A 90 -8.98 10.60 -9.92
CA PRO A 90 -8.27 11.81 -10.34
C PRO A 90 -7.55 11.61 -11.68
N GLU A 91 -7.38 12.69 -12.45
CA GLU A 91 -6.61 12.66 -13.71
C GLU A 91 -5.14 12.25 -13.52
N LYS A 92 -4.57 12.60 -12.36
CA LYS A 92 -3.18 12.31 -11.98
C LYS A 92 -3.18 11.49 -10.70
N GLY A 93 -3.21 10.17 -10.84
CA GLY A 93 -3.12 9.23 -9.75
C GLY A 93 -3.91 7.96 -10.01
N GLY A 94 -3.92 7.09 -9.01
CA GLY A 94 -4.65 5.84 -9.00
C GLY A 94 -4.71 5.30 -7.59
N TYR A 95 -5.37 4.16 -7.43
CA TYR A 95 -5.46 3.46 -6.16
C TYR A 95 -5.45 1.96 -6.39
N LEU A 96 -5.24 1.20 -5.32
CA LEU A 96 -5.33 -0.25 -5.34
C LEU A 96 -6.78 -0.68 -5.15
N ILE A 97 -7.29 -1.50 -6.07
CA ILE A 97 -8.60 -2.12 -5.93
C ILE A 97 -8.63 -3.05 -4.71
N GLY A 98 -9.83 -3.25 -4.18
CA GLY A 98 -10.02 -4.08 -2.99
C GLY A 98 -9.80 -5.56 -3.22
N ASN A 99 -10.31 -6.06 -4.33
CA ASN A 99 -10.31 -7.49 -4.60
C ASN A 99 -10.35 -7.74 -6.11
N LEU A 100 -9.68 -8.81 -6.52
CA LEU A 100 -9.63 -9.29 -7.88
C LEU A 100 -9.86 -10.80 -7.89
N GLN A 101 -10.90 -11.22 -8.60
CA GLN A 101 -11.31 -12.62 -8.73
C GLN A 101 -11.59 -12.92 -10.20
N PRO A 102 -11.55 -14.20 -10.61
CA PRO A 102 -11.99 -14.60 -11.94
C PRO A 102 -13.43 -14.11 -12.18
N ALA A 103 -13.63 -13.42 -13.29
CA ALA A 103 -14.87 -12.78 -13.70
C ALA A 103 -15.45 -11.75 -12.73
N HIS A 104 -14.69 -11.28 -11.73
CA HIS A 104 -15.20 -10.29 -10.78
C HIS A 104 -14.09 -9.39 -10.25
N MET A 105 -14.23 -8.08 -10.49
CA MET A 105 -13.31 -7.07 -9.99
C MET A 105 -14.04 -6.09 -9.07
N ASN A 106 -13.53 -5.94 -7.83
CA ASN A 106 -14.11 -5.02 -6.87
C ASN A 106 -13.35 -3.68 -6.85
N PHE A 107 -13.94 -2.68 -7.48
CA PHE A 107 -13.42 -1.31 -7.58
C PHE A 107 -13.52 -0.50 -6.29
N TRP A 108 -14.09 -1.03 -5.21
CA TRP A 108 -14.20 -0.26 -3.98
C TRP A 108 -12.82 0.04 -3.42
N PHE A 109 -12.60 1.29 -3.02
CA PHE A 109 -11.42 1.66 -2.27
C PHE A 109 -11.56 1.08 -0.87
N PHE A 110 -10.69 0.13 -0.52
CA PHE A 110 -10.63 -0.40 0.83
C PHE A 110 -9.53 0.29 1.58
N SER A 111 -9.95 0.97 2.61
CA SER A 111 -9.07 1.44 3.64
C SER A 111 -9.43 0.63 4.89
N LEU A 112 -8.48 -0.18 5.37
CA LEU A 112 -8.70 -1.09 6.49
C LEU A 112 -9.06 -0.26 7.73
N GLY A 113 -10.28 -0.49 8.25
CA GLY A 113 -10.86 0.14 9.45
C GLY A 113 -9.88 0.50 10.56
N LEU A 114 -10.19 1.59 11.29
CA LEU A 114 -9.67 2.00 12.61
C LEU A 114 -8.15 2.08 12.87
N SER A 115 -7.34 1.74 11.88
CA SER A 115 -5.90 1.95 11.77
C SER A 115 -5.55 3.07 10.76
N HIS A 116 -6.59 3.66 10.17
CA HIS A 116 -6.51 4.68 9.12
C HIS A 116 -5.61 5.86 9.43
N ILE A 117 -5.72 6.45 10.62
CA ILE A 117 -4.98 7.68 10.91
C ILE A 117 -3.48 7.41 11.03
N ILE A 118 -3.09 6.23 11.55
CA ILE A 118 -1.70 5.80 11.64
C ILE A 118 -1.17 5.47 10.24
N MET A 119 -1.89 4.63 9.48
CA MET A 119 -1.47 4.22 8.13
C MET A 119 -1.39 5.42 7.19
N PHE A 120 -2.34 6.34 7.27
CA PHE A 120 -2.31 7.60 6.51
C PHE A 120 -1.12 8.47 6.91
N THR A 121 -0.84 8.58 8.21
CA THR A 121 0.32 9.35 8.71
C THR A 121 1.64 8.75 8.22
N LEU A 122 1.80 7.43 8.32
CA LEU A 122 2.98 6.72 7.82
C LEU A 122 3.13 6.88 6.31
N ALA A 123 2.04 6.76 5.54
CA ALA A 123 2.06 6.99 4.10
C ALA A 123 2.46 8.44 3.77
N CYS A 124 1.92 9.43 4.47
CA CYS A 124 2.30 10.84 4.30
C CYS A 124 3.78 11.08 4.60
N ILE A 125 4.32 10.45 5.64
CA ILE A 125 5.74 10.54 5.98
C ILE A 125 6.60 9.89 4.89
N LYS A 126 6.26 8.67 4.44
CA LYS A 126 6.98 7.94 3.38
C LYS A 126 6.98 8.74 2.06
N MET A 127 5.87 9.41 1.74
CA MET A 127 5.74 10.24 0.54
C MET A 127 6.38 11.64 0.67
N GLY A 128 7.02 11.95 1.80
CA GLY A 128 7.65 13.26 2.04
C GLY A 128 6.66 14.42 2.18
N ARG A 129 5.41 14.13 2.58
CA ARG A 129 4.32 15.12 2.75
C ARG A 129 3.70 15.09 4.16
N PRO A 130 4.48 15.32 5.23
CA PRO A 130 3.99 15.27 6.61
C PRO A 130 2.90 16.32 6.93
N GLU A 131 2.79 17.39 6.13
CA GLU A 131 1.78 18.44 6.30
C GLU A 131 0.35 17.92 6.14
N LEU A 132 0.14 16.94 5.26
CA LEU A 132 -1.15 16.29 5.09
C LEU A 132 -1.54 15.50 6.33
N ALA A 133 -0.57 14.79 6.95
CA ALA A 133 -0.79 14.11 8.21
C ALA A 133 -1.15 15.09 9.33
N ARG A 134 -0.41 16.19 9.48
CA ARG A 134 -0.72 17.23 10.50
C ARG A 134 -2.11 17.82 10.31
N LYS A 135 -2.53 18.06 9.06
CA LYS A 135 -3.87 18.56 8.75
C LYS A 135 -4.95 17.55 9.14
N ALA A 136 -4.75 16.26 8.84
CA ALA A 136 -5.68 15.20 9.23
C ALA A 136 -5.80 15.08 10.76
N VAL A 137 -4.68 15.11 11.47
CA VAL A 137 -4.65 15.10 12.95
C VAL A 137 -5.37 16.32 13.53
N SER A 138 -5.16 17.52 12.97
CA SER A 138 -5.86 18.74 13.40
C SER A 138 -7.39 18.66 13.22
N VAL A 139 -7.86 18.02 12.14
CA VAL A 139 -9.30 17.79 11.94
C VAL A 139 -9.84 16.81 12.97
N ALA A 140 -9.10 15.74 13.26
CA ALA A 140 -9.47 14.73 14.24
C ALA A 140 -9.49 15.30 15.67
N GLU A 141 -8.51 16.11 16.05
CA GLU A 141 -8.36 16.72 17.38
C GLU A 141 -9.55 17.60 17.77
N LYS A 142 -10.13 18.33 16.81
CA LYS A 142 -11.30 19.19 17.03
C LYS A 142 -12.56 18.43 17.45
N ARG A 143 -12.65 17.13 17.14
CA ARG A 143 -13.87 16.34 17.30
C ARG A 143 -13.71 15.17 18.25
N LEU A 144 -12.65 14.38 18.13
CA LEU A 144 -12.46 13.14 18.89
C LEU A 144 -12.55 13.35 20.40
N SER A 145 -11.99 14.46 20.91
CA SER A 145 -12.04 14.79 22.33
C SER A 145 -13.46 15.12 22.81
N ASN A 146 -14.27 15.77 21.98
CA ASN A 146 -15.66 16.14 22.31
C ASN A 146 -16.60 14.93 22.18
N ASP A 147 -16.32 14.05 21.21
CA ASP A 147 -17.13 12.88 20.88
C ASP A 147 -16.79 11.65 21.76
N GLN A 148 -15.98 11.83 22.81
CA GLN A 148 -15.58 10.78 23.74
C GLN A 148 -14.89 9.56 23.08
N TRP A 149 -14.07 9.80 22.06
CA TRP A 149 -13.26 8.77 21.39
C TRP A 149 -14.08 7.58 20.87
N PRO A 150 -14.99 7.80 19.91
CA PRO A 150 -15.82 6.74 19.36
C PRO A 150 -14.97 5.73 18.57
N GLU A 151 -15.45 4.50 18.51
CA GLU A 151 -14.92 3.45 17.66
C GLU A 151 -15.09 3.81 16.18
N TYR A 152 -16.24 4.30 15.73
CA TYR A 152 -16.39 4.72 14.33
C TYR A 152 -17.48 5.77 14.16
N TYR A 153 -17.33 6.54 13.08
CA TYR A 153 -18.32 7.49 12.61
C TYR A 153 -19.08 6.86 11.44
N ASP A 154 -20.39 7.08 11.43
CA ASP A 154 -21.23 6.73 10.28
C ASP A 154 -21.36 7.95 9.37
N THR A 155 -21.77 7.72 8.11
CA THR A 155 -21.96 8.67 7.00
C THR A 155 -20.74 8.97 6.13
N LEU A 156 -21.02 9.35 4.88
CA LEU A 156 -20.03 9.74 3.87
C LEU A 156 -19.08 10.85 4.35
N THR A 157 -19.55 11.75 5.22
CA THR A 157 -18.75 12.85 5.77
C THR A 157 -18.34 12.62 7.22
N ALA A 158 -18.59 11.43 7.78
CA ALA A 158 -18.33 11.10 9.18
C ALA A 158 -18.94 12.13 10.17
N ARG A 159 -20.13 12.68 9.87
CA ARG A 159 -20.74 13.73 10.69
C ARG A 159 -21.29 13.20 12.01
N PHE A 160 -21.81 11.99 12.01
CA PHE A 160 -22.47 11.39 13.17
C PHE A 160 -21.68 10.22 13.71
N ILE A 161 -21.69 10.05 15.03
CA ILE A 161 -21.16 8.86 15.69
C ILE A 161 -22.12 7.71 15.36
N SER A 162 -21.59 6.52 15.06
CA SER A 162 -22.45 5.38 14.78
C SER A 162 -23.27 5.00 16.00
N ASN A 163 -24.51 4.55 15.76
CA ASN A 163 -25.40 4.08 16.81
C ASN A 163 -24.83 2.86 17.58
N GLN A 164 -23.98 2.05 16.94
CA GLN A 164 -23.34 0.89 17.56
C GLN A 164 -21.86 1.15 17.96
N SER A 165 -21.40 2.40 17.87
CA SER A 165 -20.01 2.74 18.20
C SER A 165 -19.78 2.72 19.71
N ARG A 166 -18.76 1.99 20.15
CA ARG A 166 -18.26 2.07 21.53
C ARG A 166 -17.53 3.39 21.76
N LEU A 167 -17.63 3.94 22.96
CA LEU A 167 -16.90 5.14 23.37
C LEU A 167 -15.62 4.76 24.11
N TYR A 168 -14.67 5.68 24.20
CA TYR A 168 -13.36 5.49 24.86
C TYR A 168 -12.56 4.31 24.32
N GLN A 169 -12.63 4.11 23.01
CA GLN A 169 -12.05 2.93 22.41
C GLN A 169 -10.52 3.06 22.27
N THR A 170 -9.80 2.06 22.77
CA THR A 170 -8.33 2.09 22.95
C THR A 170 -7.56 2.39 21.67
N TRP A 171 -7.91 1.75 20.54
CA TRP A 171 -7.21 1.96 19.28
C TRP A 171 -7.43 3.35 18.66
N THR A 172 -8.53 4.04 18.97
CA THR A 172 -8.83 5.38 18.48
C THR A 172 -7.92 6.36 19.19
N ILE A 173 -7.79 6.20 20.50
CA ILE A 173 -6.90 7.00 21.35
C ILE A 173 -5.44 6.72 20.97
N ALA A 174 -5.03 5.45 20.93
CA ALA A 174 -3.67 5.04 20.60
C ALA A 174 -3.28 5.48 19.18
N GLY A 175 -4.18 5.34 18.21
CA GLY A 175 -3.94 5.74 16.84
C GLY A 175 -3.83 7.25 16.66
N PHE A 176 -4.68 8.01 17.34
CA PHE A 176 -4.56 9.46 17.38
C PHE A 176 -3.22 9.90 17.99
N LEU A 177 -2.83 9.34 19.13
CA LEU A 177 -1.53 9.65 19.77
C LEU A 177 -0.35 9.28 18.86
N ALA A 178 -0.36 8.08 18.27
CA ALA A 178 0.68 7.65 17.34
C ALA A 178 0.76 8.59 16.14
N SER A 179 -0.38 8.99 15.55
CA SER A 179 -0.40 9.91 14.40
C SER A 179 0.13 11.31 14.73
N LYS A 180 0.07 11.74 15.99
CA LYS A 180 0.64 13.01 16.45
C LYS A 180 2.16 12.92 16.67
N LEU A 181 2.63 11.79 17.20
CA LEU A 181 4.04 11.57 17.54
C LEU A 181 4.92 11.15 16.34
N LEU A 182 4.37 10.41 15.37
CA LEU A 182 5.12 9.90 14.22
C LEU A 182 5.74 11.01 13.35
N PRO A 183 5.03 12.12 13.02
CA PRO A 183 5.63 13.22 12.26
C PRO A 183 6.70 14.01 13.03
N GLU A 184 6.71 13.92 14.36
CA GLU A 184 7.70 14.60 15.22
C GLU A 184 8.99 13.77 15.35
N ASN A 185 8.92 12.44 15.18
CA ASN A 185 10.04 11.50 15.33
C ASN A 185 10.18 10.58 14.10
N PRO A 186 10.91 11.00 13.05
CA PRO A 186 11.09 10.22 11.81
C PRO A 186 11.75 8.85 12.01
N GLU A 187 12.66 8.74 13.00
CA GLU A 187 13.31 7.49 13.38
C GLU A 187 12.30 6.40 13.77
N MET A 188 11.19 6.78 14.42
CA MET A 188 10.13 5.84 14.81
C MET A 188 9.32 5.37 13.60
N ALA A 189 9.10 6.24 12.62
CA ALA A 189 8.39 5.87 11.39
C ALA A 189 9.18 4.83 10.57
N SER A 190 10.51 4.88 10.61
CA SER A 190 11.39 3.90 9.92
C SER A 190 11.18 2.46 10.37
N ILE A 191 10.66 2.24 11.58
CA ILE A 191 10.36 0.90 12.12
C ILE A 191 9.16 0.28 11.39
N PHE A 192 8.21 1.10 10.94
CA PHE A 192 6.98 0.67 10.29
C PHE A 192 7.08 0.64 8.76
N THR A 193 8.10 1.29 8.19
CA THR A 193 8.28 1.39 6.74
C THR A 193 9.47 0.56 6.29
N PHE A 194 9.27 -0.25 5.26
CA PHE A 194 10.36 -0.91 4.55
C PHE A 194 10.78 -0.05 3.35
N GLU A 195 12.09 0.06 3.14
CA GLU A 195 12.64 0.60 1.90
C GLU A 195 12.45 -0.43 0.78
N GLU A 196 11.95 0.04 -0.36
CA GLU A 196 11.84 -0.78 -1.56
C GLU A 196 13.22 -0.86 -2.19
N ASP A 197 13.86 -2.03 -2.15
CA ASP A 197 15.14 -2.26 -2.82
C ASP A 197 14.89 -2.31 -4.35
N MET A 198 15.04 -1.15 -5.02
CA MET A 198 14.83 -0.98 -6.47
C MET A 198 15.75 -1.89 -7.32
N GLU A 199 16.91 -2.29 -6.80
CA GLU A 199 17.83 -3.25 -7.42
C GLU A 199 17.22 -4.67 -7.55
N LEU A 200 16.33 -5.07 -6.63
CA LEU A 200 15.63 -6.36 -6.71
C LEU A 200 14.52 -6.36 -7.78
N LEU A 201 13.97 -5.19 -8.08
CA LEU A 201 12.97 -5.01 -9.14
C LEU A 201 13.63 -5.08 -10.53
N GLU A 202 14.81 -4.47 -10.71
CA GLU A 202 15.56 -4.51 -11.96
C GLU A 202 16.13 -5.91 -12.27
N GLY A 203 16.61 -6.64 -11.27
CA GLY A 203 17.09 -8.02 -11.43
C GLY A 203 16.02 -9.00 -11.91
N CYS A 204 14.73 -8.70 -11.67
CA CYS A 204 13.60 -9.52 -12.09
C CYS A 204 13.00 -9.11 -13.45
N ALA A 205 13.30 -7.91 -13.95
CA ALA A 205 12.91 -7.47 -15.29
C ALA A 205 13.76 -8.12 -16.40
N TYR A 206 14.89 -8.75 -16.05
CA TYR A 206 15.68 -9.54 -16.99
C TYR A 206 15.06 -10.92 -17.16
N SER A 207 14.07 -11.02 -18.06
CA SER A 207 13.66 -12.30 -18.63
C SER A 207 14.92 -12.95 -19.23
N PRO A 208 15.36 -14.15 -18.80
CA PRO A 208 16.40 -14.86 -19.51
C PRO A 208 15.80 -15.33 -20.83
N THR A 209 15.88 -14.49 -21.86
CA THR A 209 15.84 -14.97 -23.22
C THR A 209 17.02 -15.93 -23.39
N ASN A 210 16.68 -17.21 -23.57
CA ASN A 210 17.55 -18.31 -23.96
C ASN A 210 18.46 -18.91 -22.88
N HIS A 211 17.92 -19.85 -22.09
CA HIS A 211 18.66 -21.08 -21.80
C HIS A 211 17.73 -22.31 -21.82
N PRO A 212 18.15 -23.43 -22.45
CA PRO A 212 17.34 -24.64 -22.56
C PRO A 212 17.12 -25.27 -21.18
N ARG A 213 15.88 -25.71 -20.92
CA ARG A 213 15.49 -26.42 -19.69
C ARG A 213 16.45 -27.59 -19.43
N ALA A 214 17.31 -27.46 -18.42
CA ALA A 214 18.02 -28.61 -17.88
C ALA A 214 16.99 -29.50 -17.15
N LYS A 215 16.81 -30.73 -17.64
CA LYS A 215 16.09 -31.78 -16.91
C LYS A 215 16.90 -32.10 -15.66
N CYS A 216 16.27 -32.01 -14.49
CA CYS A 216 16.81 -32.63 -13.28
C CYS A 216 16.71 -34.16 -13.45
N SER A 217 17.86 -34.83 -13.44
CA SER A 217 17.97 -36.28 -13.24
C SER A 217 17.80 -36.64 -11.78
#